data_AF-A0A1W9VRF8-F1
#
_entry.id   AF-A0A1W9VRF8-F1
#
_cell.length_a   1.000
_cell.length_b   1.000
_cell.length_c   1.000
_cell.angle_alpha   90.00
_cell.angle_beta   90.00
_cell.angle_gamma   90.00
#
_symmetry.space_group_name_H-M   'P 1'
#
loop_
_entity.id
_entity.type
_entity.pdbx_description
1 polymer ?
#
loop_
_entity_poly.entity_id
_entity_poly.type
_entity_poly.pdbx_seq_one_letter_code
_entity_poly.pdbx_strand_id
1 'polypeptide(L)'
;MYPTRGNNMKKRVLRYFSEPINLLIGFQIILMLASSTILFYSATYIEDFEEQTRLNVINHREKVALGNIIKLNLLNIEKNYKSLLLAKTTVQASNIISHAKESTDQIEKILPILENGGVFINILKVNDNRKDKIVEKIVYNRDLKCTLEKNIIDIAPKIVNLNELLDLSEKLVLENIQQGDKTTSANNFQLAFYTKRTGALLNRITEESNELIVKINSHLDAHKKTMLDLVQKRRVTVNIIQLLTVIIMTLTSLIIAYKISLILKKDREVSKTNWLLSNVVNQTPSSVVITDTNGLIEYVNPFFEKIELDL
;
A
#
# COMPACT_ATOMS: atom_id res chain seq x y z
N MET A 1 -67.94 28.78 -26.37
CA MET A 1 -67.09 27.58 -26.23
C MET A 1 -65.77 28.03 -25.62
N TYR A 2 -65.58 27.84 -24.31
CA TYR A 2 -64.44 28.42 -23.57
C TYR A 2 -63.14 27.66 -23.88
N PRO A 3 -62.02 28.34 -24.22
CA PRO A 3 -60.74 27.67 -24.36
C PRO A 3 -60.21 27.26 -22.99
N THR A 4 -59.93 25.96 -22.86
CA THR A 4 -59.37 25.33 -21.66
C THR A 4 -58.04 25.97 -21.26
N ARG A 5 -58.06 26.65 -20.10
CA ARG A 5 -56.94 27.38 -19.47
C ARG A 5 -55.75 26.51 -19.02
N GLY A 6 -55.81 25.19 -19.22
CA GLY A 6 -54.84 24.22 -18.70
C GLY A 6 -53.61 23.92 -19.59
N ASN A 7 -53.69 24.14 -20.91
CA ASN A 7 -52.63 23.68 -21.82
C ASN A 7 -51.46 24.68 -22.02
N ASN A 8 -51.69 25.96 -21.70
CA ASN A 8 -50.67 27.02 -21.82
C ASN A 8 -49.69 27.05 -20.63
N MET A 9 -50.01 26.41 -19.51
CA MET A 9 -49.13 26.37 -18.34
C MET A 9 -47.97 25.37 -18.54
N LYS A 10 -48.23 24.18 -19.11
CA LYS A 10 -47.17 23.21 -19.46
C LYS A 10 -46.22 23.74 -20.53
N LYS A 11 -46.74 24.39 -21.59
CA LYS A 11 -45.88 25.03 -22.62
C LYS A 11 -45.07 26.21 -22.07
N ARG A 12 -45.57 26.96 -21.09
CA ARG A 12 -44.81 28.02 -20.41
C ARG A 12 -43.76 27.49 -19.44
N VAL A 13 -44.04 26.41 -18.71
CA VAL A 13 -43.05 25.75 -17.83
C VAL A 13 -41.94 25.08 -18.66
N LEU A 14 -42.27 24.47 -19.80
CA LEU A 14 -41.25 23.91 -20.71
C LEU A 14 -40.37 24.97 -21.39
N ARG A 15 -40.89 26.18 -21.67
CA ARG A 15 -40.08 27.32 -22.15
C ARG A 15 -39.31 28.04 -21.04
N TYR A 16 -39.70 27.83 -19.78
CA TYR A 16 -39.07 28.43 -18.59
C TYR A 16 -37.71 27.80 -18.25
N PHE A 17 -37.46 26.58 -18.72
CA PHE A 17 -36.13 25.97 -18.75
C PHE A 17 -35.41 26.41 -20.01
N SER A 18 -34.96 27.65 -20.04
CA SER A 18 -34.11 28.15 -21.12
C SER A 18 -32.83 27.30 -21.21
N GLU A 19 -32.42 26.99 -22.45
CA GLU A 19 -31.18 26.27 -22.77
C GLU A 19 -29.94 26.60 -21.89
N PRO A 20 -29.70 27.87 -21.43
CA PRO A 20 -28.58 28.16 -20.54
C PRO A 20 -28.65 27.54 -19.13
N ILE A 21 -29.82 27.39 -18.51
CA ILE A 21 -29.91 26.87 -17.13
C ILE A 21 -29.65 25.36 -17.10
N ASN A 22 -30.24 24.62 -18.04
CA ASN A 22 -30.04 23.17 -18.17
C ASN A 22 -28.57 22.84 -18.46
N LEU A 23 -27.90 23.67 -19.25
CA LEU A 23 -26.48 23.52 -19.55
C LEU A 23 -25.59 23.75 -18.31
N LEU A 24 -25.92 24.75 -17.46
CA LEU A 24 -25.20 24.98 -16.19
C LEU A 24 -25.39 23.83 -15.19
N ILE A 25 -26.61 23.30 -15.08
CA ILE A 25 -26.90 22.15 -14.20
C ILE A 25 -26.19 20.89 -14.74
N GLY A 26 -26.26 20.64 -16.04
CA GLY A 26 -25.57 19.53 -16.69
C GLY A 26 -24.06 19.61 -16.49
N PHE A 27 -23.47 20.79 -16.66
CA PHE A 27 -22.05 21.03 -16.37
C PHE A 27 -21.71 20.73 -14.91
N GLN A 28 -22.55 21.17 -13.95
CA GLN A 28 -22.31 20.86 -12.54
C GLN A 28 -22.34 19.36 -12.28
N ILE A 29 -23.32 18.63 -12.81
CA ILE A 29 -23.40 17.17 -12.64
C ILE A 29 -22.13 16.49 -13.19
N ILE A 30 -21.67 16.88 -14.38
CA ILE A 30 -20.42 16.36 -14.96
C ILE A 30 -19.22 16.65 -14.05
N LEU A 31 -19.13 17.88 -13.52
CA LEU A 31 -18.09 18.25 -12.57
C LEU A 31 -18.15 17.40 -11.29
N MET A 32 -19.34 17.16 -10.73
CA MET A 32 -19.50 16.32 -9.54
C MET A 32 -19.04 14.88 -9.81
N LEU A 33 -19.40 14.31 -10.96
CA LEU A 33 -18.97 12.97 -11.36
C LEU A 33 -17.45 12.89 -11.56
N ALA A 34 -16.85 13.90 -12.21
CA ALA A 34 -15.41 13.96 -12.40
C ALA A 34 -14.68 14.06 -11.06
N SER A 35 -15.11 14.96 -10.16
CA SER A 35 -14.55 15.09 -8.82
C SER A 35 -14.71 13.80 -8.01
N SER A 36 -15.87 13.16 -8.05
CA SER A 36 -16.10 11.88 -7.36
C SER A 36 -15.14 10.79 -7.87
N THR A 37 -14.90 10.74 -9.19
CA THR A 37 -13.97 9.77 -9.79
C THR A 37 -12.53 10.04 -9.35
N ILE A 38 -12.11 11.31 -9.31
CA ILE A 38 -10.78 11.71 -8.83
C ILE A 38 -10.60 11.33 -7.35
N LEU A 39 -11.59 11.62 -6.50
CA LEU A 39 -11.54 11.27 -5.08
C LEU A 39 -11.43 9.76 -4.89
N PHE A 40 -12.24 8.97 -5.60
CA PHE A 40 -12.23 7.52 -5.53
C PHE A 40 -10.87 6.95 -5.97
N TYR A 41 -10.37 7.35 -7.14
CA TYR A 41 -9.06 6.91 -7.65
C TYR A 41 -7.91 7.29 -6.70
N SER A 42 -7.96 8.49 -6.11
CA SER A 42 -6.94 8.93 -5.17
C SER A 42 -6.91 8.08 -3.89
N ALA A 43 -8.07 7.63 -3.41
CA ALA A 43 -8.19 6.79 -2.23
C ALA A 43 -7.64 5.38 -2.49
N THR A 44 -8.08 4.73 -3.57
CA THR A 44 -7.61 3.38 -3.94
C THR A 44 -6.11 3.37 -4.21
N TYR A 45 -5.58 4.41 -4.87
CA TYR A 45 -4.15 4.53 -5.13
C TYR A 45 -3.29 4.61 -3.85
N ILE A 46 -3.78 5.26 -2.79
CA ILE A 46 -3.06 5.29 -1.51
C ILE A 46 -3.05 3.92 -0.87
N GLU A 47 -4.19 3.23 -0.84
CA GLU A 47 -4.31 1.89 -0.23
C GLU A 47 -3.36 0.89 -0.90
N ASP A 48 -3.36 0.84 -2.23
CA ASP A 48 -2.45 -0.02 -3.01
C ASP A 48 -0.97 0.31 -2.72
N PHE A 49 -0.64 1.60 -2.63
CA PHE A 49 0.72 2.04 -2.34
C PHE A 49 1.15 1.66 -0.91
N GLU A 50 0.29 1.88 0.08
CA GLU A 50 0.54 1.52 1.48
C GLU A 50 0.69 -0.01 1.62
N GLU A 51 -0.12 -0.79 0.91
CA GLU A 51 -0.02 -2.25 0.92
C GLU A 51 1.31 -2.74 0.33
N GLN A 52 1.70 -2.23 -0.85
CA GLN A 52 3.00 -2.58 -1.45
C GLN A 52 4.16 -2.23 -0.53
N THR A 53 4.14 -1.05 0.08
CA THR A 53 5.16 -0.65 1.06
C THR A 53 5.16 -1.58 2.28
N ARG A 54 3.98 -1.95 2.79
CA ARG A 54 3.86 -2.88 3.92
C ARG A 54 4.43 -4.26 3.58
N LEU A 55 4.12 -4.79 2.40
CA LEU A 55 4.65 -6.07 1.92
C LEU A 55 6.18 -6.03 1.80
N ASN A 56 6.74 -4.94 1.27
CA ASN A 56 8.20 -4.76 1.20
C ASN A 56 8.85 -4.73 2.58
N VAL A 57 8.25 -4.05 3.56
CA VAL A 57 8.76 -4.01 4.94
C VAL A 57 8.67 -5.39 5.60
N ILE A 58 7.57 -6.11 5.42
CA ILE A 58 7.43 -7.49 5.91
C ILE A 58 8.54 -8.34 5.30
N ASN A 59 8.70 -8.32 3.99
CA ASN A 59 9.72 -9.09 3.29
C ASN A 59 11.16 -8.82 3.81
N HIS A 60 11.50 -7.55 4.08
CA HIS A 60 12.80 -7.22 4.67
C HIS A 60 12.92 -7.72 6.12
N ARG A 61 11.84 -7.71 6.92
CA ARG A 61 11.86 -8.30 8.26
C ARG A 61 12.07 -9.81 8.21
N GLU A 62 11.45 -10.51 7.26
CA GLU A 62 11.66 -11.94 7.05
C GLU A 62 13.13 -12.21 6.69
N LYS A 63 13.76 -11.36 5.87
CA LYS A 63 15.20 -11.43 5.59
C LYS A 63 16.06 -11.28 6.87
N VAL A 64 15.72 -10.32 7.74
CA VAL A 64 16.39 -10.13 9.04
C VAL A 64 16.20 -11.37 9.93
N ALA A 65 15.00 -11.95 9.97
CA ALA A 65 14.71 -13.14 10.76
C ALA A 65 15.60 -14.32 10.33
N LEU A 66 15.72 -14.57 9.02
CA LEU A 66 16.64 -15.59 8.48
C LEU A 66 18.10 -15.32 8.91
N GLY A 67 18.56 -14.07 8.82
CA GLY A 67 19.90 -13.68 9.28
C GLY A 67 20.12 -13.96 10.77
N ASN A 68 19.14 -13.65 11.63
CA ASN A 68 19.20 -13.94 13.05
C ASN A 68 19.25 -15.45 13.35
N ILE A 69 18.52 -16.27 12.57
CA ILE A 69 18.57 -17.73 12.70
C ILE A 69 19.96 -18.27 12.32
N ILE A 70 20.58 -17.75 11.25
CA ILE A 70 21.97 -18.10 10.91
C ILE A 70 22.90 -17.79 12.09
N LYS A 71 22.82 -16.58 12.64
CA LYS A 71 23.65 -16.17 13.79
C LYS A 71 23.45 -17.08 15.01
N LEU A 72 22.21 -17.43 15.32
CA LEU A 72 21.90 -18.33 16.43
C LEU A 72 22.50 -19.72 16.21
N ASN A 73 22.39 -20.27 14.99
CA ASN A 73 22.98 -21.56 14.65
C ASN A 73 24.51 -21.53 14.69
N LEU A 74 25.16 -20.44 14.28
CA LEU A 74 26.62 -20.27 14.41
C LEU A 74 27.07 -20.30 15.88
N LEU A 75 26.34 -19.60 16.77
CA LEU A 75 26.60 -19.63 18.21
C LEU A 75 26.42 -21.04 18.79
N ASN A 76 25.40 -21.77 18.33
CA ASN A 76 25.18 -23.16 18.74
C ASN A 76 26.31 -24.07 18.28
N ILE A 77 26.79 -23.92 17.05
CA ILE A 77 27.95 -24.67 16.54
C ILE A 77 29.18 -24.38 17.41
N GLU A 78 29.47 -23.11 17.70
CA GLU A 78 30.61 -22.74 18.53
C GLU A 78 30.53 -23.35 19.95
N LYS A 79 29.35 -23.27 20.58
CA LYS A 79 29.09 -23.86 21.91
C LYS A 79 29.26 -25.38 21.90
N ASN A 80 28.67 -26.05 20.90
CA ASN A 80 28.74 -27.50 20.76
C ASN A 80 30.18 -27.93 20.46
N TYR A 81 30.91 -27.20 19.60
CA TYR A 81 32.30 -27.48 19.32
C TYR A 81 33.18 -27.40 20.56
N LYS A 82 33.02 -26.34 21.38
CA LYS A 82 33.73 -26.23 22.67
C LYS A 82 33.39 -27.38 23.61
N SER A 83 32.13 -27.82 23.61
CA SER A 83 31.66 -28.93 24.45
C SER A 83 32.18 -30.30 23.95
N LEU A 84 32.37 -30.46 22.63
CA LEU A 84 32.95 -31.66 22.01
C LEU A 84 34.37 -31.88 22.51
N LEU A 85 35.18 -30.82 22.59
CA LEU A 85 36.56 -30.88 23.09
C LEU A 85 36.63 -31.29 24.57
N LEU A 86 35.52 -31.19 25.31
CA LEU A 86 35.41 -31.57 26.72
C LEU A 86 34.68 -32.90 26.93
N ALA A 87 34.27 -33.57 25.85
CA ALA A 87 33.51 -34.81 25.93
C ALA A 87 34.36 -35.94 26.53
N LYS A 88 33.78 -36.68 27.48
CA LYS A 88 34.47 -37.79 28.16
C LYS A 88 34.10 -39.16 27.60
N THR A 89 32.99 -39.23 26.86
CA THR A 89 32.45 -40.47 26.32
C THR A 89 32.16 -40.32 24.84
N THR A 90 32.27 -41.43 24.09
CA THR A 90 32.02 -41.45 22.65
C THR A 90 30.57 -41.08 22.32
N VAL A 91 29.62 -41.54 23.12
CA VAL A 91 28.19 -41.21 22.99
C VAL A 91 27.96 -39.72 23.17
N GLN A 92 28.57 -39.11 24.20
CA GLN A 92 28.47 -37.66 24.42
C GLN A 92 29.06 -36.88 23.24
N ALA A 93 30.26 -37.26 22.77
CA ALA A 93 30.90 -36.61 21.63
C ALA A 93 30.02 -36.68 20.37
N SER A 94 29.49 -37.87 20.06
CA SER A 94 28.62 -38.10 18.89
C SER A 94 27.28 -37.36 18.98
N ASN A 95 26.69 -37.23 20.17
CA ASN A 95 25.48 -36.42 20.34
C ASN A 95 25.76 -34.92 20.15
N ILE A 96 26.87 -34.42 20.71
CA ILE A 96 27.24 -33.00 20.61
C ILE A 96 27.50 -32.60 19.15
N ILE A 97 28.27 -33.41 18.43
CA ILE A 97 28.56 -33.15 17.02
C ILE A 97 27.32 -33.29 16.14
N SER A 98 26.42 -34.24 16.43
CA SER A 98 25.13 -34.34 15.73
C SER A 98 24.33 -33.05 15.86
N HIS A 99 24.33 -32.38 17.02
CA HIS A 99 23.66 -31.08 17.19
C HIS A 99 24.38 -29.93 16.48
N ALA A 100 25.72 -29.96 16.40
CA ALA A 100 26.48 -29.00 15.60
C ALA A 100 26.16 -29.15 14.10
N LYS A 101 26.11 -30.40 13.60
CA LYS A 101 25.74 -30.74 12.21
C LYS A 101 24.30 -30.36 11.88
N GLU A 102 23.37 -30.60 12.80
CA GLU A 102 21.98 -30.13 12.63
C GLU A 102 21.96 -28.60 12.45
N SER A 103 22.78 -27.86 13.19
CA SER A 103 22.87 -26.40 13.07
C SER A 103 23.52 -25.96 11.74
N THR A 104 24.52 -26.68 11.22
CA THR A 104 25.10 -26.40 9.89
C THR A 104 24.08 -26.67 8.79
N ASP A 105 23.35 -27.78 8.85
CA ASP A 105 22.31 -28.13 7.87
C ASP A 105 21.20 -27.07 7.80
N GLN A 106 20.82 -26.49 8.95
CA GLN A 106 19.85 -25.39 8.98
C GLN A 106 20.40 -24.15 8.26
N ILE A 107 21.67 -23.80 8.46
CA ILE A 107 22.29 -22.67 7.75
C ILE A 107 22.34 -22.95 6.25
N GLU A 108 22.75 -24.16 5.85
CA GLU A 108 22.79 -24.57 4.43
C GLU A 108 21.42 -24.51 3.76
N LYS A 109 20.33 -24.80 4.49
CA LYS A 109 18.95 -24.63 3.98
C LYS A 109 18.53 -23.17 3.84
N ILE A 110 19.00 -22.28 4.72
CA ILE A 110 18.62 -20.86 4.73
C ILE A 110 19.34 -20.08 3.63
N LEU A 111 20.63 -20.35 3.39
CA LEU A 111 21.43 -19.63 2.40
C LEU A 111 20.80 -19.56 0.99
N PRO A 112 20.32 -20.66 0.37
CA PRO A 112 19.67 -20.60 -0.94
C PRO A 112 18.33 -19.85 -0.89
N ILE A 113 17.64 -19.84 0.25
CA ILE A 113 16.41 -19.04 0.43
C ILE A 113 16.76 -17.56 0.46
N LEU A 114 17.82 -17.15 1.16
CA LEU A 114 18.30 -15.77 1.14
C LEU A 114 18.75 -15.32 -0.25
N GLU A 115 19.34 -16.24 -1.04
CA GLU A 115 19.78 -15.97 -2.40
C GLU A 115 18.61 -15.89 -3.39
N ASN A 116 17.67 -16.84 -3.36
CA ASN A 116 16.67 -17.00 -4.42
C ASN A 116 15.23 -16.66 -4.00
N GLY A 117 14.98 -16.41 -2.71
CA GLY A 117 13.65 -16.42 -2.14
C GLY A 117 13.18 -17.84 -1.81
N GLY A 118 12.09 -17.95 -1.06
CA GLY A 118 11.50 -19.22 -0.67
C GLY A 118 10.80 -19.17 0.68
N VAL A 119 10.55 -20.35 1.22
CA VAL A 119 9.89 -20.53 2.51
C VAL A 119 10.81 -21.34 3.42
N PHE A 120 11.10 -20.79 4.60
CA PHE A 120 11.78 -21.50 5.65
C PHE A 120 10.79 -21.85 6.77
N ILE A 121 10.85 -23.08 7.27
CA ILE A 121 10.00 -23.54 8.37
C ILE A 121 10.90 -23.78 9.58
N ASN A 122 10.87 -22.85 10.52
CA ASN A 122 11.59 -22.94 11.77
C ASN A 122 10.75 -23.72 12.79
N ILE A 123 11.26 -24.84 13.29
CA ILE A 123 10.57 -25.68 14.28
C ILE A 123 11.28 -25.50 15.62
N LEU A 124 10.67 -24.71 16.50
CA LEU A 124 11.17 -24.47 17.84
C LEU A 124 10.54 -25.49 18.79
N LYS A 125 11.36 -26.33 19.43
CA LYS A 125 10.89 -27.22 20.51
C LYS A 125 10.62 -26.38 21.74
N VAL A 126 9.40 -26.42 22.26
CA VAL A 126 9.00 -25.67 23.44
C VAL A 126 8.57 -26.65 24.51
N ASN A 127 9.11 -26.49 25.71
CA ASN A 127 8.70 -27.29 26.86
C ASN A 127 7.49 -26.62 27.54
N ASP A 128 6.39 -26.46 26.80
CA ASP A 128 5.13 -25.93 27.30
C ASP A 128 4.13 -27.08 27.45
N ASN A 129 3.41 -27.10 28.58
CA ASN A 129 2.45 -28.14 28.94
C ASN A 129 1.32 -28.35 27.92
N ARG A 130 1.14 -27.41 26.97
CA ARG A 130 0.08 -27.45 25.95
C ARG A 130 0.60 -27.69 24.53
N LYS A 131 1.90 -27.46 24.26
CA LYS A 131 2.47 -27.52 22.91
C LYS A 131 3.96 -27.87 22.97
N ASP A 132 4.32 -28.99 22.35
CA ASP A 132 5.72 -29.43 22.28
C ASP A 132 6.56 -28.64 21.25
N LYS A 133 5.89 -28.01 20.27
CA LYS A 133 6.53 -27.35 19.13
C LYS A 133 5.81 -26.06 18.72
N ILE A 134 6.59 -25.02 18.44
CA ILE A 134 6.16 -23.82 17.72
C ILE A 134 6.73 -23.90 16.31
N VAL A 135 5.86 -23.79 15.31
CA VAL A 135 6.24 -23.76 13.90
C VAL A 135 6.13 -22.32 13.42
N GLU A 136 7.27 -21.72 13.10
CA GLU A 136 7.37 -20.37 12.54
C GLU A 136 7.68 -20.49 11.04
N LYS A 137 6.77 -19.96 10.21
CA LYS A 137 6.89 -19.99 8.75
C LYS A 137 7.39 -18.62 8.28
N ILE A 138 8.62 -18.59 7.77
CA ILE A 138 9.27 -17.39 7.25
C ILE A 138 9.17 -17.42 5.72
N VAL A 139 8.52 -16.43 5.13
CA VAL A 139 8.30 -16.34 3.68
C VAL A 139 9.09 -15.15 3.14
N TYR A 140 10.13 -15.43 2.37
CA TYR A 140 10.99 -14.40 1.82
C TYR A 140 10.94 -14.39 0.30
N ASN A 141 10.63 -13.24 -0.27
CA ASN A 141 10.60 -13.00 -1.71
C ASN A 141 11.85 -12.17 -2.08
N ARG A 142 12.68 -12.69 -2.99
CA ARG A 142 13.87 -11.98 -3.43
C ARG A 142 13.49 -10.68 -4.14
N ASP A 143 14.05 -9.56 -3.69
CA ASP A 143 13.98 -8.30 -4.45
C ASP A 143 15.05 -8.31 -5.54
N LEU A 144 14.63 -8.35 -6.80
CA LEU A 144 15.52 -8.35 -7.98
C LEU A 144 16.35 -7.06 -8.09
N LYS A 145 15.95 -5.98 -7.41
CA LYS A 145 16.66 -4.70 -7.42
C LYS A 145 17.83 -4.66 -6.44
N CYS A 146 17.85 -5.57 -5.47
CA CYS A 146 18.93 -5.64 -4.50
C CYS A 146 20.04 -6.52 -5.07
N THR A 147 21.27 -6.00 -5.09
CA THR A 147 22.43 -6.81 -5.46
C THR A 147 22.57 -7.96 -4.47
N LEU A 148 22.88 -9.15 -4.98
CA LEU A 148 23.13 -10.30 -4.12
C LEU A 148 24.24 -9.91 -3.13
N GLU A 149 23.93 -9.98 -1.84
CA GLU A 149 24.89 -9.58 -0.82
C GLU A 149 26.07 -10.56 -0.89
N LYS A 150 27.24 -10.04 -1.28
CA LYS A 150 28.48 -10.80 -1.41
C LYS A 150 28.74 -11.72 -0.21
N ASN A 151 28.41 -11.25 1.00
CA ASN A 151 28.52 -12.02 2.23
C ASN A 151 27.77 -13.37 2.19
N ILE A 152 26.59 -13.45 1.56
CA ILE A 152 25.82 -14.72 1.43
C ILE A 152 26.62 -15.73 0.60
N ILE A 153 27.18 -15.27 -0.53
CA ILE A 153 28.01 -16.08 -1.44
C ILE A 153 29.27 -16.56 -0.73
N ASP A 154 29.88 -15.69 0.09
CA ASP A 154 31.13 -15.98 0.79
C ASP A 154 30.96 -16.93 2.00
N ILE A 155 29.78 -16.94 2.64
CA ILE A 155 29.48 -17.80 3.80
C ILE A 155 29.24 -19.26 3.36
N ALA A 156 28.52 -19.48 2.26
CA ALA A 156 28.15 -20.82 1.80
C ALA A 156 29.30 -21.84 1.72
N PRO A 157 30.41 -21.59 0.99
CA PRO A 157 31.52 -22.55 0.93
C PRO A 157 32.24 -22.72 2.27
N LYS A 158 32.17 -21.73 3.16
CA LYS A 158 32.79 -21.81 4.49
C LYS A 158 31.99 -22.70 5.44
N ILE A 159 30.67 -22.77 5.30
CA ILE A 159 29.83 -23.70 6.06
C ILE A 159 30.14 -25.14 5.67
N VAL A 160 30.32 -25.43 4.38
CA VAL A 160 30.73 -26.76 3.92
C VAL A 160 32.10 -27.15 4.51
N ASN A 161 33.10 -26.26 4.40
CA ASN A 161 34.41 -26.47 5.00
C ASN A 161 34.36 -26.64 6.53
N LEU A 162 33.43 -25.95 7.20
CA LEU A 162 33.22 -26.07 8.64
C LEU A 162 32.69 -27.47 8.98
N ASN A 163 31.77 -28.00 8.19
CA ASN A 163 31.24 -29.35 8.39
C ASN A 163 32.35 -30.43 8.26
N GLU A 164 33.23 -30.29 7.26
CA GLU A 164 34.39 -31.18 7.11
C GLU A 164 35.34 -31.12 8.32
N LEU A 165 35.59 -29.91 8.86
CA LEU A 165 36.43 -29.75 10.05
C LEU A 165 35.78 -30.30 11.32
N LEU A 166 34.45 -30.24 11.40
CA LEU A 166 33.65 -30.84 12.45
C LEU A 166 33.78 -32.38 12.42
N ASP A 167 33.67 -32.99 11.24
CA ASP A 167 33.88 -34.44 11.03
C ASP A 167 35.29 -34.90 11.45
N LEU A 168 36.31 -34.16 11.03
CA LEU A 168 37.70 -34.47 11.38
C LEU A 168 37.95 -34.33 12.87
N SER A 169 37.37 -33.31 13.51
CA SER A 169 37.47 -33.10 14.95
C SER A 169 36.74 -34.21 15.73
N GLU A 170 35.55 -34.62 15.27
CA GLU A 170 34.80 -35.75 15.85
C GLU A 170 35.65 -37.02 15.85
N LYS A 171 36.21 -37.38 14.69
CA LYS A 171 37.03 -38.59 14.57
C LYS A 171 38.21 -38.60 15.55
N LEU A 172 38.96 -37.50 15.65
CA LEU A 172 40.10 -37.39 16.55
C LEU A 172 39.69 -37.42 18.04
N VAL A 173 38.58 -36.78 18.40
CA VAL A 173 38.05 -36.81 19.77
C VAL A 173 37.62 -38.23 20.14
N LEU A 174 36.93 -38.94 19.24
CA LEU A 174 36.52 -40.33 19.47
C LEU A 174 37.72 -41.26 19.63
N GLU A 175 38.74 -41.13 18.78
CA GLU A 175 39.98 -41.89 18.89
C GLU A 175 40.70 -41.62 20.23
N ASN A 176 40.75 -40.36 20.66
CA ASN A 176 41.37 -39.99 21.93
C ASN A 176 40.60 -40.55 23.14
N ILE A 177 39.27 -40.52 23.12
CA ILE A 177 38.43 -41.12 24.16
C ILE A 177 38.64 -42.65 24.23
N GLN A 178 38.75 -43.31 23.07
CA GLN A 178 38.97 -44.77 23.01
C GLN A 178 40.37 -45.19 23.47
N GLN A 179 41.40 -44.40 23.17
CA GLN A 179 42.78 -44.72 23.52
C GLN A 179 43.15 -44.39 24.98
N GLY A 180 42.36 -43.56 25.67
CA GLY A 180 42.62 -43.14 27.05
C GLY A 180 44.01 -42.51 27.20
N ASP A 181 44.75 -42.86 28.26
CA ASP A 181 46.10 -42.30 28.53
C ASP A 181 47.16 -42.68 27.47
N LYS A 182 46.85 -43.61 26.55
CA LYS A 182 47.76 -43.98 25.46
C LYS A 182 47.68 -43.05 24.24
N THR A 183 46.94 -41.94 24.32
CA THR A 183 46.89 -40.95 23.23
C THR A 183 48.29 -40.54 22.80
N THR A 184 48.58 -40.72 21.52
CA THR A 184 49.87 -40.32 20.97
C THR A 184 49.98 -38.79 20.97
N SER A 185 51.19 -38.28 21.22
CA SER A 185 51.50 -36.84 21.07
C SER A 185 51.07 -36.29 19.70
N ALA A 186 51.11 -37.14 18.66
CA ALA A 186 50.65 -36.82 17.31
C ALA A 186 49.14 -36.53 17.24
N ASN A 187 48.28 -37.34 17.88
CA ASN A 187 46.83 -37.11 17.88
C ASN A 187 46.47 -35.83 18.63
N ASN A 188 47.13 -35.57 19.76
CA ASN A 188 46.93 -34.32 20.52
C ASN A 188 47.35 -33.09 19.71
N PHE A 189 48.44 -33.18 18.96
CA PHE A 189 48.88 -32.12 18.06
C PHE A 189 47.87 -31.88 16.92
N GLN A 190 47.38 -32.94 16.26
CA GLN A 190 46.36 -32.82 15.21
C GLN A 190 45.06 -32.21 15.74
N LEU A 191 44.58 -32.66 16.91
CA LEU A 191 43.38 -32.11 17.53
C LEU A 191 43.55 -30.62 17.84
N ALA A 192 44.71 -30.20 18.37
CA ALA A 192 45.01 -28.79 18.61
C ALA A 192 45.06 -27.96 17.32
N PHE A 193 45.63 -28.52 16.24
CA PHE A 193 45.67 -27.89 14.93
C PHE A 193 44.25 -27.67 14.37
N TYR A 194 43.42 -28.71 14.35
CA TYR A 194 42.03 -28.59 13.88
C TYR A 194 41.21 -27.67 14.77
N THR A 195 41.40 -27.70 16.10
CA THR A 195 40.77 -26.76 17.04
C THR A 195 41.06 -25.30 16.67
N LYS A 196 42.33 -24.98 16.41
CA LYS A 196 42.73 -23.64 16.00
C LYS A 196 42.13 -23.25 14.65
N ARG A 197 42.11 -24.18 13.69
CA ARG A 197 41.55 -23.94 12.34
C ARG A 197 40.04 -23.74 12.37
N THR A 198 39.30 -24.59 13.07
CA THR A 198 37.85 -24.48 13.25
C THR A 198 37.49 -23.19 13.97
N GLY A 199 38.20 -22.84 15.05
CA GLY A 199 37.98 -21.58 15.75
C GLY A 199 38.21 -20.35 14.87
N ALA A 200 39.30 -20.35 14.09
CA ALA A 200 39.56 -19.27 13.14
C ALA A 200 38.48 -19.15 12.05
N LEU A 201 38.00 -20.28 11.52
CA LEU A 201 36.94 -20.31 10.52
C LEU A 201 35.60 -19.83 11.09
N LEU A 202 35.21 -20.31 12.27
CA LEU A 202 33.99 -19.88 12.97
C LEU A 202 33.98 -18.39 13.24
N ASN A 203 35.10 -17.83 13.72
CA ASN A 203 35.23 -16.39 13.95
C ASN A 203 34.98 -15.60 12.67
N ARG A 204 35.58 -16.04 11.55
CA ARG A 204 35.41 -15.37 10.24
C ARG A 204 33.98 -15.46 9.73
N ILE A 205 33.35 -16.64 9.80
CA ILE A 205 31.94 -16.81 9.40
C ILE A 205 31.05 -15.93 10.28
N THR A 206 31.32 -15.87 11.58
CA THR A 206 30.56 -15.06 12.55
C THR A 206 30.70 -13.57 12.27
N GLU A 207 31.91 -13.09 11.95
CA GLU A 207 32.16 -11.70 11.55
C GLU A 207 31.38 -11.35 10.27
N GLU A 208 31.49 -12.18 9.23
CA GLU A 208 30.79 -11.98 7.97
C GLU A 208 29.26 -12.05 8.11
N SER A 209 28.76 -12.92 8.99
CA SER A 209 27.34 -13.02 9.34
C SER A 209 26.86 -11.80 10.14
N ASN A 210 27.67 -11.28 11.07
CA ASN A 210 27.32 -10.07 11.81
C ASN A 210 27.31 -8.85 10.88
N GLU A 211 28.30 -8.74 9.99
CA GLU A 211 28.34 -7.68 8.98
C GLU A 211 27.11 -7.74 8.07
N LEU A 212 26.73 -8.93 7.61
CA LEU A 212 25.51 -9.17 6.84
C LEU A 212 24.26 -8.66 7.59
N ILE A 213 24.09 -9.06 8.87
CA ILE A 213 22.94 -8.65 9.68
C ILE A 213 22.91 -7.14 9.90
N VAL A 214 24.06 -6.51 10.16
CA VAL A 214 24.14 -5.05 10.32
C VAL A 214 23.76 -4.34 9.03
N LYS A 215 24.23 -4.81 7.87
CA LYS A 215 23.82 -4.27 6.57
C LYS A 215 22.32 -4.42 6.33
N ILE A 216 21.75 -5.61 6.55
CA ILE A 216 20.32 -5.84 6.38
C ILE A 216 19.50 -4.92 7.31
N ASN A 217 19.88 -4.82 8.58
CA ASN A 217 19.16 -3.96 9.54
C ASN A 217 19.26 -2.48 9.20
N SER A 218 20.45 -1.99 8.86
CA SER A 218 20.64 -0.59 8.46
C SER A 218 19.84 -0.24 7.19
N HIS A 219 19.79 -1.16 6.22
CA HIS A 219 18.92 -1.02 5.06
C HIS A 219 17.44 -1.05 5.44
N LEU A 220 17.00 -1.94 6.32
CA LEU A 220 15.62 -1.99 6.81
C LEU A 220 15.22 -0.70 7.51
N ASP A 221 16.06 -0.15 8.38
CA ASP A 221 15.77 1.08 9.12
C ASP A 221 15.75 2.30 8.21
N ALA A 222 16.71 2.42 7.29
CA ALA A 222 16.72 3.46 6.28
C ALA A 222 15.49 3.36 5.36
N HIS A 223 15.14 2.16 4.92
CA HIS A 223 13.99 1.93 4.06
C HIS A 223 12.67 2.19 4.79
N LYS A 224 12.54 1.75 6.04
CA LYS A 224 11.37 2.03 6.88
C LYS A 224 11.19 3.53 7.09
N LYS A 225 12.27 4.27 7.40
CA LYS A 225 12.20 5.71 7.62
C LYS A 225 11.81 6.47 6.34
N THR A 226 12.46 6.15 5.21
CA THR A 226 12.14 6.75 3.92
C THR A 226 10.72 6.42 3.48
N MET A 227 10.27 5.18 3.68
CA MET A 227 8.91 4.76 3.34
C MET A 227 7.84 5.43 4.21
N LEU A 228 8.07 5.55 5.52
CA LEU A 228 7.15 6.26 6.41
C LEU A 228 7.02 7.74 6.00
N ASP A 229 8.14 8.39 5.69
CA ASP A 229 8.14 9.78 5.22
C ASP A 229 7.43 9.92 3.86
N LEU A 230 7.64 9.00 2.92
CA LEU A 230 6.97 9.00 1.62
C LEU A 230 5.45 8.75 1.74
N VAL A 231 5.03 7.77 2.54
CA VAL A 231 3.61 7.49 2.81
C VAL A 231 2.95 8.70 3.47
N GLN A 232 3.60 9.29 4.48
CA GLN A 232 3.08 10.46 5.17
C GLN A 232 2.97 11.67 4.24
N LYS A 233 4.03 11.98 3.47
CA LYS A 233 4.03 13.07 2.48
C LYS A 233 2.93 12.86 1.44
N ARG A 234 2.82 11.65 0.89
CA ARG A 234 1.81 11.32 -0.12
C ARG A 234 0.38 11.43 0.43
N ARG A 235 0.14 10.96 1.66
CA ARG A 235 -1.16 11.11 2.34
C ARG A 235 -1.51 12.59 2.52
N VAL A 236 -0.57 13.43 2.96
CA VAL A 236 -0.77 14.87 3.06
C VAL A 236 -1.06 15.50 1.70
N THR A 237 -0.30 15.15 0.66
CA THR A 237 -0.53 15.67 -0.71
C THR A 237 -1.91 15.30 -1.24
N VAL A 238 -2.35 14.05 -1.06
CA VAL A 238 -3.70 13.65 -1.49
C VAL A 238 -4.77 14.37 -0.69
N ASN A 239 -4.63 14.49 0.63
CA ASN A 239 -5.59 15.26 1.44
C ASN A 239 -5.70 16.73 0.99
N ILE A 240 -4.59 17.36 0.59
CA ILE A 240 -4.60 18.71 0.01
C ILE A 240 -5.38 18.74 -1.31
N ILE A 241 -5.16 17.76 -2.20
CA ILE A 241 -5.89 17.66 -3.48
C ILE A 241 -7.40 17.45 -3.23
N GLN A 242 -7.77 16.62 -2.27
CA GLN A 242 -9.16 16.38 -1.90
C GLN A 242 -9.82 17.66 -1.36
N LEU A 243 -9.13 18.38 -0.47
CA LEU A 243 -9.60 19.65 0.07
C LEU A 243 -9.78 20.71 -1.04
N LEU A 244 -8.80 20.85 -1.94
CA LEU A 244 -8.91 21.76 -3.09
C LEU A 244 -10.09 21.40 -4.01
N THR A 245 -10.33 20.11 -4.24
CA THR A 245 -11.45 19.63 -5.05
C THR A 245 -12.80 20.03 -4.43
N VAL A 246 -12.94 19.87 -3.11
CA VAL A 246 -14.15 20.30 -2.37
C VAL A 246 -14.32 21.83 -2.42
N ILE A 247 -13.24 22.60 -2.29
CA ILE A 247 -13.29 24.07 -2.39
C ILE A 247 -13.75 24.50 -3.79
N ILE A 248 -13.19 23.91 -4.85
CA ILE A 248 -13.59 24.23 -6.23
C ILE A 248 -15.06 23.86 -6.46
N MET A 249 -15.50 22.71 -5.97
CA MET A 249 -16.89 22.26 -6.05
C MET A 249 -17.88 23.19 -5.33
N THR A 250 -17.51 23.69 -4.15
CA THR A 250 -18.34 24.63 -3.40
C THR A 250 -18.39 26.02 -4.06
N LEU A 251 -17.26 26.54 -4.54
CA LEU A 251 -17.20 27.83 -5.26
C LEU A 251 -18.00 27.80 -6.57
N THR A 252 -17.85 26.76 -7.37
CA THR A 252 -18.61 26.58 -8.63
C THR A 252 -20.11 26.49 -8.36
N SER A 253 -20.52 25.74 -7.32
CA SER A 253 -21.91 25.65 -6.89
C SER A 253 -22.47 27.02 -6.49
N LEU A 254 -21.72 27.83 -5.74
CA LEU A 254 -22.11 29.19 -5.33
C LEU A 254 -22.28 30.12 -6.54
N ILE A 255 -21.34 30.08 -7.51
CA ILE A 255 -21.41 30.90 -8.72
C ILE A 255 -22.65 30.54 -9.55
N ILE A 256 -22.94 29.25 -9.73
CA ILE A 256 -24.12 28.79 -10.47
C ILE A 256 -25.40 29.21 -9.75
N ALA A 257 -25.48 29.04 -8.42
CA ALA A 257 -26.62 29.48 -7.62
C ALA A 257 -26.86 30.98 -7.72
N TYR A 258 -25.79 31.79 -7.70
CA TYR A 258 -25.85 33.23 -7.91
C TYR A 258 -26.39 33.58 -9.30
N LYS A 259 -25.86 32.96 -10.36
CA LYS A 259 -26.31 33.19 -11.75
C LYS A 259 -27.78 32.82 -11.93
N ILE A 260 -28.24 31.68 -11.41
CA ILE A 260 -29.64 31.27 -11.45
C ILE A 260 -30.51 32.29 -10.73
N SER A 261 -30.09 32.76 -9.54
CA SER A 261 -30.82 33.77 -8.78
C SER A 261 -30.95 35.09 -9.54
N LEU A 262 -29.93 35.48 -10.29
CA LEU A 262 -29.92 36.70 -11.10
C LEU A 262 -30.86 36.56 -12.31
N ILE A 263 -30.84 35.41 -13.00
CA ILE A 263 -31.76 35.12 -14.11
C ILE A 263 -33.21 35.15 -13.64
N LEU A 264 -33.52 34.49 -12.51
CA LEU A 264 -34.88 34.47 -11.94
C LEU A 264 -35.39 35.85 -11.54
N LYS A 265 -34.52 36.76 -11.08
CA LYS A 265 -34.91 38.15 -10.78
C LYS A 265 -35.29 38.90 -12.05
N LYS A 266 -34.48 38.79 -13.11
CA LYS A 266 -34.75 39.42 -14.41
C LYS A 266 -36.07 38.92 -15.01
N ASP A 267 -36.32 37.63 -14.95
CA ASP A 267 -37.57 37.04 -15.47
C ASP A 267 -38.81 37.52 -14.69
N ARG A 268 -38.68 37.72 -13.37
CA ARG A 268 -39.76 38.31 -12.55
C ARG A 268 -40.04 39.75 -12.94
N GLU A 269 -39.03 40.55 -13.22
CA GLU A 269 -39.20 41.94 -13.65
C GLU A 269 -39.88 42.01 -15.02
N VAL A 270 -39.40 41.23 -16.00
CA VAL A 270 -40.02 41.13 -17.33
C VAL A 270 -41.48 40.64 -17.24
N SER A 271 -41.76 39.70 -16.36
CA SER A 271 -43.13 39.21 -16.15
C SER A 271 -44.02 40.28 -15.51
N LYS A 272 -43.51 41.05 -14.54
CA LYS A 272 -44.24 42.16 -13.92
C LYS A 272 -44.51 43.29 -14.91
N THR A 273 -43.54 43.68 -15.73
CA THR A 273 -43.72 44.73 -16.75
C THR A 273 -44.71 44.29 -17.83
N ASN A 274 -44.60 43.05 -18.32
CA ASN A 274 -45.56 42.48 -19.26
C ASN A 274 -46.97 42.41 -18.68
N TRP A 275 -47.11 42.00 -17.41
CA TRP A 275 -48.40 41.97 -16.73
C TRP A 275 -48.99 43.38 -16.56
N LEU A 276 -48.18 44.36 -16.16
CA LEU A 276 -48.61 45.75 -16.00
C LEU A 276 -49.04 46.34 -17.35
N LEU A 277 -48.25 46.15 -18.41
CA LEU A 277 -48.56 46.63 -19.75
C LEU A 277 -49.87 46.02 -20.26
N SER A 278 -50.03 44.69 -20.11
CA SER A 278 -51.26 44.00 -20.49
C SER A 278 -52.47 44.54 -19.73
N ASN A 279 -52.34 44.83 -18.43
CA ASN A 279 -53.43 45.43 -17.65
C ASN A 279 -53.77 46.84 -18.10
N VAL A 280 -52.77 47.68 -18.37
CA VAL A 280 -52.99 49.04 -18.87
C VAL A 280 -53.71 49.01 -20.21
N VAL A 281 -53.26 48.17 -21.15
CA VAL A 281 -53.90 48.02 -22.48
C VAL A 281 -55.34 47.54 -22.34
N ASN A 282 -55.61 46.58 -21.45
CA ASN A 282 -56.97 46.08 -21.19
C ASN A 282 -57.91 47.13 -20.58
N GLN A 283 -57.39 48.09 -19.81
CA GLN A 283 -58.17 49.15 -19.15
C GLN A 283 -58.24 50.44 -19.96
N THR A 284 -57.49 50.55 -21.05
CA THR A 284 -57.43 51.78 -21.86
C THR A 284 -58.77 51.99 -22.59
N PRO A 285 -59.39 53.19 -22.50
CA PRO A 285 -60.68 53.49 -23.15
C PRO A 285 -60.55 53.81 -24.66
N SER A 286 -59.45 53.38 -25.28
CA SER A 286 -59.19 53.49 -26.72
C SER A 286 -59.13 52.10 -27.31
N SER A 287 -59.59 51.94 -28.55
CA SER A 287 -59.42 50.69 -29.28
C SER A 287 -57.93 50.45 -29.50
N VAL A 288 -57.44 49.28 -29.07
CA VAL A 288 -56.07 48.82 -29.31
C VAL A 288 -56.13 47.52 -30.08
N VAL A 289 -55.54 47.51 -31.28
CA VAL A 289 -55.43 46.33 -32.16
C VAL A 289 -53.95 46.12 -32.46
N ILE A 290 -53.47 44.90 -32.25
CA ILE A 290 -52.11 44.47 -32.60
C ILE A 290 -52.24 43.48 -33.77
N THR A 291 -51.55 43.77 -34.86
CA THR A 291 -51.55 42.93 -36.07
C THR A 291 -50.14 42.41 -36.38
N ASP A 292 -50.08 41.29 -37.09
CA ASP A 292 -48.84 40.78 -37.67
C ASP A 292 -48.39 41.64 -38.88
N THR A 293 -47.23 41.32 -39.46
CA THR A 293 -46.72 42.04 -40.64
C THR A 293 -47.57 41.89 -41.90
N ASN A 294 -48.50 40.93 -41.93
CA ASN A 294 -49.43 40.70 -43.03
C ASN A 294 -50.79 41.38 -42.79
N GLY A 295 -50.95 42.09 -41.66
CA GLY A 295 -52.19 42.76 -41.28
C GLY A 295 -53.23 41.86 -40.59
N LEU A 296 -52.86 40.64 -40.20
CA LEU A 296 -53.75 39.72 -39.48
C LEU A 296 -53.77 40.08 -37.98
N ILE A 297 -54.96 40.22 -37.40
CA ILE A 297 -55.13 40.64 -36.00
C ILE A 297 -54.64 39.53 -35.05
N GLU A 298 -53.66 39.85 -34.21
CA GLU A 298 -53.09 38.97 -33.18
C GLU A 298 -53.69 39.21 -31.78
N TYR A 299 -54.08 40.45 -31.48
CA TYR A 299 -54.67 40.82 -30.20
C TYR A 299 -55.54 42.07 -30.32
N VAL A 300 -56.63 42.12 -29.55
CA VAL A 300 -57.49 43.30 -29.36
C VAL A 300 -57.78 43.49 -27.88
N ASN A 301 -57.98 44.75 -27.47
CA ASN A 301 -58.38 45.05 -26.09
C ASN A 301 -59.92 45.04 -25.91
N PRO A 302 -60.43 44.91 -24.67
CA PRO A 302 -61.88 44.80 -24.41
C PRO A 302 -62.72 46.00 -24.89
N PHE A 303 -62.11 47.17 -25.08
CA PHE A 303 -62.83 48.35 -25.57
C PHE A 303 -63.15 48.23 -27.06
N PHE A 304 -62.25 47.67 -27.88
CA PHE A 304 -62.51 47.40 -29.30
C PHE A 304 -63.70 46.46 -29.48
N GLU A 305 -63.75 45.37 -28.70
CA GLU A 305 -64.85 44.39 -28.76
C GLU A 305 -66.21 45.02 -28.45
N LYS A 306 -66.26 46.04 -27.58
CA LYS A 306 -67.51 46.74 -27.25
C LYS A 306 -68.01 47.65 -28.37
N ILE A 307 -67.10 48.34 -29.07
CA ILE A 307 -67.47 49.23 -30.18
C ILE A 307 -68.09 48.43 -31.33
N GLU A 308 -67.58 47.22 -31.59
CA GLU A 308 -68.10 46.36 -32.66
C GLU A 308 -69.52 45.82 -32.38
N LEU A 309 -69.94 45.76 -31.11
CA LEU A 309 -71.26 45.29 -30.67
C LEU A 309 -72.35 46.38 -30.68
N ASP A 310 -71.97 47.66 -30.78
CA ASP A 310 -72.89 48.82 -30.80
C ASP A 310 -73.15 49.35 -32.23
N LEU A 311 -72.62 48.69 -33.26
CA LEU A 311 -72.83 48.95 -34.70
C LEU A 311 -73.77 47.90 -35.31
#